data_AF-A0A954Y7X2-F1
#
_entry.id   AF-A0A954Y7X2-F1
#
_cell.length_a   1.000
_cell.length_b   1.000
_cell.length_c   1.000
_cell.angle_alpha   90.00
_cell.angle_beta   90.00
_cell.angle_gamma   90.00
#
_symmetry.space_group_name_H-M   'P 1'
#
loop_
_entity.id
_entity.type
_entity.pdbx_description
1 polymer ?
#
loop_
_entity_poly.entity_id
_entity_poly.type
_entity_poly.pdbx_seq_one_letter_code
_entity_poly.pdbx_strand_id
1 'polypeptide(L)'
;MTRRRVFFSCVLLSAVAAIGRAQVFPPINGNNSHGQKDSIYMVIRDDSAPALTAARVSTIRQAETNMREFYAAGSGGQFDMQFTHILDVPLALNSDGTRPNNWRNLAQNYVRNNYGLEPEDFDSNIFDVNATTADEGQGWSGVYWGGTNDFAIQANINSDWGRIVLNHELGHRVGADHAKALRAVDNADFTPYVWNDSTSAYEVYNSAAHGLAPTPYGVRNDTYGNPFDTMGNITNGAFRMREKLQDLGWLTSAQVPDLNTSGDGEYRLYAHNELDFAVSALGVYGVTEAYDANSLYGLTFQRTAERFSTTSGQFENYTQTIDLEYRVNDNGAGRDGVQFYLDGSLLDLDLAGGTNRNNQERELEVGQSIDDIEFGMSMWDAGDAGNGDFLSYAPPPPSDPMSLRSDWFRFDVLQAGVDAIGNYIDLMVTTQNGLNGLAGDLNQDGYLDQFDVLAFRQGWLADTSGMGLLDAYRAGDMDFSGLTDLGDWILFRQAFVQAGLAAPLLVAVPEASALGLLAPAGAVLGARRRFREGLKSPIQTSQTRCGLDRHTEA
;
A
#
# COMPACT_ATOMS: atom_id res chain seq x y z
N MET A 1 -65.46 34.41 -20.23
CA MET A 1 -64.43 34.07 -21.24
C MET A 1 -63.34 33.24 -20.59
N THR A 2 -63.45 31.93 -20.72
CA THR A 2 -62.63 30.90 -20.08
C THR A 2 -61.42 30.60 -20.96
N ARG A 3 -60.20 30.93 -20.51
CA ARG A 3 -58.95 30.57 -21.21
C ARG A 3 -58.46 29.21 -20.72
N ARG A 4 -58.59 28.19 -21.58
CA ARG A 4 -57.93 26.87 -21.43
C ARG A 4 -56.43 27.04 -21.68
N ARG A 5 -55.59 26.63 -20.71
CA ARG A 5 -54.17 26.38 -20.92
C ARG A 5 -54.01 24.92 -21.36
N VAL A 6 -53.46 24.71 -22.55
CA VAL A 6 -53.08 23.39 -23.06
C VAL A 6 -51.64 23.13 -22.60
N PHE A 7 -51.45 22.16 -21.71
CA PHE A 7 -50.13 21.63 -21.38
C PHE A 7 -49.73 20.62 -22.47
N PHE A 8 -48.71 20.95 -23.26
CA PHE A 8 -48.01 19.97 -24.09
C PHE A 8 -46.98 19.25 -23.21
N SER A 9 -47.28 18.02 -22.79
CA SER A 9 -46.24 17.09 -22.31
C SER A 9 -45.51 16.53 -23.53
N CYS A 10 -44.32 17.05 -23.80
CA CYS A 10 -43.36 16.35 -24.66
C CYS A 10 -42.75 15.21 -23.84
N VAL A 11 -43.27 14.00 -24.01
CA VAL A 11 -42.60 12.78 -23.58
C VAL A 11 -41.47 12.53 -24.58
N LEU A 12 -40.24 12.93 -24.23
CA LEU A 12 -39.05 12.42 -24.91
C LEU A 12 -38.89 10.95 -24.52
N LEU A 13 -39.33 10.04 -25.39
CA LEU A 13 -38.89 8.65 -25.37
C LEU A 13 -37.43 8.63 -25.82
N SER A 14 -36.50 8.74 -24.87
CA SER A 14 -35.09 8.41 -25.12
C SER A 14 -35.00 6.89 -25.22
N ALA A 15 -35.04 6.35 -26.44
CA ALA A 15 -34.66 4.97 -26.68
C ALA A 15 -33.15 4.86 -26.45
N VAL A 16 -32.74 4.55 -25.22
CA VAL A 16 -31.38 4.11 -24.92
C VAL A 16 -31.26 2.74 -25.57
N ALA A 17 -30.66 2.68 -26.75
CA ALA A 17 -30.22 1.40 -27.30
C ALA A 17 -29.25 0.81 -26.27
N ALA A 18 -29.60 -0.31 -25.67
CA ALA A 18 -28.68 -1.07 -24.85
C ALA A 18 -27.53 -1.49 -25.78
N ILE A 19 -26.40 -0.80 -25.67
CA ILE A 19 -25.16 -1.24 -26.29
C ILE A 19 -24.84 -2.55 -25.56
N GLY A 20 -24.98 -3.68 -26.26
CA GLY A 20 -24.57 -4.96 -25.70
C GLY A 20 -23.09 -4.88 -25.39
N ARG A 21 -22.73 -4.98 -24.11
CA ARG A 21 -21.33 -5.10 -23.67
C ARG A 21 -20.74 -6.32 -24.38
N ALA A 22 -19.56 -6.20 -25.00
CA ALA A 22 -18.88 -7.38 -25.53
C ALA A 22 -18.51 -8.32 -24.37
N GLN A 23 -18.07 -9.52 -24.70
CA GLN A 23 -17.58 -10.47 -23.70
C GLN A 23 -16.17 -10.89 -24.13
N VAL A 24 -15.24 -10.90 -23.18
CA VAL A 24 -13.86 -11.33 -23.40
C VAL A 24 -13.72 -12.73 -22.82
N PHE A 25 -13.24 -13.66 -23.66
CA PHE A 25 -13.03 -15.05 -23.28
C PHE A 25 -11.60 -15.47 -23.64
N PRO A 26 -11.03 -16.43 -22.88
CA PRO A 26 -9.67 -16.88 -23.09
C PRO A 26 -9.52 -17.57 -24.45
N PRO A 27 -8.37 -17.44 -25.12
CA PRO A 27 -8.07 -18.20 -26.32
C PRO A 27 -7.96 -19.71 -25.98
N ILE A 28 -8.23 -20.59 -26.95
CA ILE A 28 -8.10 -22.04 -26.73
C ILE A 28 -6.64 -22.44 -26.46
N ASN A 29 -5.69 -21.75 -27.08
CA ASN A 29 -4.26 -22.00 -26.89
C ASN A 29 -3.63 -20.81 -26.16
N GLY A 30 -2.88 -21.10 -25.08
CA GLY A 30 -2.14 -20.10 -24.33
C GLY A 30 -0.98 -20.74 -23.56
N ASN A 31 -0.16 -19.89 -22.94
CA ASN A 31 0.91 -20.33 -22.03
C ASN A 31 0.32 -20.77 -20.67
N ASN A 32 1.12 -20.92 -19.63
CA ASN A 32 0.63 -21.35 -18.31
C ASN A 32 -0.40 -20.38 -17.68
N SER A 33 -0.32 -19.09 -18.01
CA SER A 33 -1.21 -18.05 -17.47
C SER A 33 -2.34 -17.65 -18.41
N HIS A 34 -2.42 -18.21 -19.62
CA HIS A 34 -3.44 -17.82 -20.61
C HIS A 34 -4.18 -19.01 -21.17
N GLY A 35 -5.41 -18.74 -21.59
CA GLY A 35 -6.23 -19.65 -22.34
C GLY A 35 -7.12 -20.54 -21.47
N GLN A 36 -7.85 -21.43 -22.13
CA GLN A 36 -8.65 -22.45 -21.47
C GLN A 36 -7.75 -23.63 -21.08
N LYS A 37 -7.82 -24.02 -19.80
CA LYS A 37 -6.97 -25.05 -19.20
C LYS A 37 -7.77 -26.24 -18.73
N ASP A 38 -7.21 -27.41 -18.93
CA ASP A 38 -7.78 -28.67 -18.48
C ASP A 38 -7.06 -29.15 -17.22
N SER A 39 -7.80 -29.72 -16.27
CA SER A 39 -7.26 -30.17 -15.00
C SER A 39 -7.95 -31.40 -14.49
N ILE A 40 -7.22 -32.19 -13.70
CA ILE A 40 -7.77 -33.32 -12.97
C ILE A 40 -7.78 -33.06 -11.47
N TYR A 41 -8.93 -33.29 -10.86
CA TYR A 41 -9.14 -33.18 -9.43
C TYR A 41 -9.21 -34.58 -8.82
N MET A 42 -8.18 -34.97 -8.09
CA MET A 42 -8.04 -36.29 -7.48
C MET A 42 -8.45 -36.23 -6.01
N VAL A 43 -9.53 -36.91 -5.65
CA VAL A 43 -9.93 -37.07 -4.24
C VAL A 43 -9.20 -38.26 -3.65
N ILE A 44 -8.18 -37.99 -2.84
CA ILE A 44 -7.39 -39.01 -2.17
C ILE A 44 -8.10 -39.40 -0.87
N ARG A 45 -8.33 -40.71 -0.71
CA ARG A 45 -8.94 -41.27 0.50
C ARG A 45 -8.34 -42.63 0.83
N ASP A 46 -8.62 -43.11 2.03
CA ASP A 46 -8.36 -44.49 2.41
C ASP A 46 -9.15 -45.45 1.51
N ASP A 47 -8.53 -46.57 1.12
CA ASP A 47 -9.16 -47.59 0.28
C ASP A 47 -10.33 -48.30 0.96
N SER A 48 -10.36 -48.31 2.30
CA SER A 48 -11.46 -48.80 3.13
C SER A 48 -12.58 -47.77 3.35
N ALA A 49 -12.33 -46.48 3.06
CA ALA A 49 -13.34 -45.44 3.18
C ALA A 49 -14.44 -45.58 2.09
N PRO A 50 -15.65 -45.06 2.31
CA PRO A 50 -16.68 -45.01 1.29
C PRO A 50 -16.21 -44.31 0.01
N ALA A 51 -16.63 -44.82 -1.14
CA ALA A 51 -16.34 -44.22 -2.44
C ALA A 51 -16.84 -42.78 -2.55
N LEU A 52 -16.21 -42.02 -3.46
CA LEU A 52 -16.58 -40.64 -3.74
C LEU A 52 -18.07 -40.53 -4.11
N THR A 53 -18.82 -39.77 -3.32
CA THR A 53 -20.27 -39.63 -3.51
C THR A 53 -20.60 -38.56 -4.55
N ALA A 54 -21.75 -38.71 -5.22
CA ALA A 54 -22.26 -37.68 -6.14
C ALA A 54 -22.45 -36.31 -5.45
N ALA A 55 -22.80 -36.30 -4.16
CA ALA A 55 -22.89 -35.06 -3.38
C ALA A 55 -21.53 -34.37 -3.26
N ARG A 56 -20.46 -35.10 -2.96
CA ARG A 56 -19.10 -34.53 -2.90
C ARG A 56 -18.62 -34.06 -4.27
N VAL A 57 -18.90 -34.80 -5.35
CA VAL A 57 -18.61 -34.35 -6.72
C VAL A 57 -19.31 -33.02 -7.01
N SER A 58 -20.59 -32.88 -6.65
CA SER A 58 -21.33 -31.63 -6.81
C SER A 58 -20.68 -30.48 -6.05
N THR A 59 -20.18 -30.71 -4.83
CA THR A 59 -19.50 -29.65 -4.09
C THR A 59 -18.15 -29.26 -4.71
N ILE A 60 -17.39 -30.22 -5.23
CA ILE A 60 -16.15 -29.93 -5.96
C ILE A 60 -16.44 -29.10 -7.22
N ARG A 61 -17.53 -29.41 -7.94
CA ARG A 61 -18.00 -28.60 -9.09
C ARG A 61 -18.41 -27.18 -8.69
N GLN A 62 -19.00 -27.00 -7.51
CA GLN A 62 -19.28 -25.65 -7.02
C GLN A 62 -17.98 -24.88 -6.70
N ALA A 63 -17.00 -25.54 -6.11
CA ALA A 63 -15.70 -24.92 -5.86
C ALA A 63 -14.97 -24.57 -7.16
N GLU A 64 -15.05 -25.44 -8.17
CA GLU A 64 -14.58 -25.18 -9.53
C GLU A 64 -15.21 -23.91 -10.11
N THR A 65 -16.55 -23.78 -10.05
CA THR A 65 -17.25 -22.57 -10.51
C THR A 65 -16.68 -21.32 -9.83
N ASN A 66 -16.54 -21.33 -8.51
CA ASN A 66 -16.03 -20.18 -7.77
C ASN A 66 -14.58 -19.84 -8.16
N MET A 67 -13.73 -20.86 -8.35
CA MET A 67 -12.35 -20.70 -8.81
C MET A 67 -12.33 -20.10 -10.23
N ARG A 68 -13.15 -20.61 -11.14
CA ARG A 68 -13.23 -20.12 -12.53
C ARG A 68 -13.72 -18.68 -12.60
N GLU A 69 -14.71 -18.30 -11.80
CA GLU A 69 -15.16 -16.91 -11.67
C GLU A 69 -14.03 -16.01 -11.17
N PHE A 70 -13.33 -16.43 -10.10
CA PHE A 70 -12.19 -15.69 -9.54
C PHE A 70 -11.10 -15.44 -10.58
N TYR A 71 -10.68 -16.48 -11.31
CA TYR A 71 -9.63 -16.39 -12.31
C TYR A 71 -10.05 -15.63 -13.57
N ALA A 72 -11.30 -15.80 -14.02
CA ALA A 72 -11.81 -15.04 -15.15
C ALA A 72 -11.85 -13.54 -14.84
N ALA A 73 -12.37 -13.17 -13.67
CA ALA A 73 -12.35 -11.77 -13.20
C ALA A 73 -10.92 -11.27 -13.01
N GLY A 74 -10.06 -12.02 -12.32
CA GLY A 74 -8.66 -11.64 -12.06
C GLY A 74 -7.82 -11.46 -13.32
N SER A 75 -8.09 -12.22 -14.38
CA SER A 75 -7.35 -12.19 -15.64
C SER A 75 -7.95 -11.28 -16.72
N GLY A 76 -9.08 -10.62 -16.46
CA GLY A 76 -9.82 -9.90 -17.51
C GLY A 76 -10.32 -10.82 -18.62
N GLY A 77 -10.66 -12.06 -18.27
CA GLY A 77 -11.12 -13.10 -19.20
C GLY A 77 -10.00 -13.71 -20.05
N GLN A 78 -8.74 -13.62 -19.63
CA GLN A 78 -7.61 -14.21 -20.37
C GLN A 78 -7.25 -15.63 -19.92
N PHE A 79 -7.79 -16.07 -18.78
CA PHE A 79 -7.53 -17.39 -18.21
C PHE A 79 -8.81 -18.05 -17.69
N ASP A 80 -8.94 -19.35 -17.93
CA ASP A 80 -9.99 -20.20 -17.38
C ASP A 80 -9.44 -21.61 -17.16
N MET A 81 -9.82 -22.27 -16.07
CA MET A 81 -9.38 -23.62 -15.76
C MET A 81 -10.56 -24.51 -15.36
N GLN A 82 -10.75 -25.60 -16.09
CA GLN A 82 -11.84 -26.54 -15.86
C GLN A 82 -11.32 -27.86 -15.26
N PHE A 83 -12.07 -28.43 -14.32
CA PHE A 83 -11.85 -29.80 -13.85
C PHE A 83 -12.46 -30.77 -14.86
N THR A 84 -11.72 -31.09 -15.91
CA THR A 84 -12.13 -32.05 -16.94
C THR A 84 -12.48 -33.40 -16.31
N HIS A 85 -11.74 -33.80 -15.26
CA HIS A 85 -12.04 -34.99 -14.47
C HIS A 85 -12.05 -34.73 -12.96
N ILE A 86 -13.01 -35.34 -12.26
CA ILE A 86 -13.01 -35.47 -10.80
C ILE A 86 -12.95 -36.96 -10.49
N LEU A 87 -11.86 -37.41 -9.90
CA LEU A 87 -11.48 -38.81 -9.79
C LEU A 87 -11.49 -39.27 -8.33
N ASP A 88 -11.98 -40.49 -8.11
CA ASP A 88 -11.94 -41.16 -6.80
C ASP A 88 -10.66 -42.00 -6.73
N VAL A 89 -9.73 -41.62 -5.86
CA VAL A 89 -8.39 -42.23 -5.79
C VAL A 89 -8.19 -42.88 -4.41
N PRO A 90 -8.69 -44.11 -4.21
CA PRO A 90 -8.41 -44.89 -3.01
C PRO A 90 -6.93 -45.29 -2.95
N LEU A 91 -6.29 -44.97 -1.83
CA LEU A 91 -4.94 -45.42 -1.50
C LEU A 91 -4.95 -46.15 -0.15
N ALA A 92 -4.12 -47.18 -0.03
CA ALA A 92 -3.82 -47.76 1.28
C ALA A 92 -3.01 -46.74 2.10
N LEU A 93 -3.61 -46.22 3.17
CA LEU A 93 -2.95 -45.27 4.08
C LEU A 93 -2.10 -46.01 5.12
N ASN A 94 -1.26 -45.25 5.83
CA ASN A 94 -0.58 -45.76 7.00
C ASN A 94 -1.60 -46.06 8.12
N SER A 95 -1.22 -46.84 9.13
CA SER A 95 -2.14 -47.24 10.21
C SER A 95 -2.69 -46.08 11.06
N ASP A 96 -2.06 -44.91 10.99
CA ASP A 96 -2.48 -43.66 11.63
C ASP A 96 -3.33 -42.75 10.71
N GLY A 97 -3.64 -43.22 9.50
CA GLY A 97 -4.38 -42.48 8.48
C GLY A 97 -3.54 -41.44 7.72
N THR A 98 -2.23 -41.36 7.97
CA THR A 98 -1.32 -40.53 7.16
C THR A 98 -1.04 -41.18 5.81
N ARG A 99 -0.50 -40.40 4.87
CA ARG A 99 -0.24 -40.88 3.51
C ARG A 99 1.09 -41.62 3.45
N PRO A 100 1.24 -42.66 2.60
CA PRO A 100 2.55 -43.27 2.38
C PRO A 100 3.51 -42.27 1.71
N ASN A 101 4.82 -42.37 1.95
CA ASN A 101 5.83 -41.40 1.47
C ASN A 101 5.79 -41.12 -0.05
N ASN A 102 5.33 -42.06 -0.87
CA ASN A 102 5.23 -41.95 -2.33
C ASN A 102 3.77 -41.80 -2.83
N TRP A 103 2.85 -41.33 -1.99
CA TRP A 103 1.42 -41.28 -2.29
C TRP A 103 1.07 -40.55 -3.59
N ARG A 104 1.81 -39.49 -3.98
CA ARG A 104 1.60 -38.78 -5.25
C ARG A 104 1.78 -39.68 -6.47
N ASN A 105 2.90 -40.40 -6.52
CA ASN A 105 3.18 -41.35 -7.59
C ASN A 105 2.16 -42.49 -7.58
N LEU A 106 1.72 -42.94 -6.40
CA LEU A 106 0.67 -43.95 -6.27
C LEU A 106 -0.67 -43.45 -6.81
N ALA A 107 -1.06 -42.20 -6.50
CA ALA A 107 -2.27 -41.58 -7.00
C ALA A 107 -2.25 -41.42 -8.53
N GLN A 108 -1.16 -40.88 -9.09
CA GLN A 108 -0.99 -40.74 -10.54
C GLN A 108 -1.02 -42.11 -11.24
N ASN A 109 -0.33 -43.12 -10.70
CA ASN A 109 -0.36 -44.48 -11.23
C ASN A 109 -1.75 -45.12 -11.13
N TYR A 110 -2.48 -44.86 -10.04
CA TYR A 110 -3.86 -45.28 -9.94
C TYR A 110 -4.71 -44.65 -11.05
N VAL A 111 -4.51 -43.36 -11.33
CA VAL A 111 -5.21 -42.66 -12.40
C VAL A 111 -4.94 -43.27 -13.77
N ARG A 112 -3.66 -43.50 -14.11
CA ARG A 112 -3.25 -44.19 -15.34
C ARG A 112 -3.89 -45.56 -15.49
N ASN A 113 -3.80 -46.38 -14.44
CA ASN A 113 -4.19 -47.79 -14.51
C ASN A 113 -5.71 -47.98 -14.51
N ASN A 114 -6.47 -47.12 -13.85
CA ASN A 114 -7.91 -47.31 -13.65
C ASN A 114 -8.78 -46.41 -14.53
N TYR A 115 -8.29 -45.21 -14.89
CA TYR A 115 -9.02 -44.28 -15.75
C TYR A 115 -8.43 -44.15 -17.15
N GLY A 116 -7.21 -44.65 -17.39
CA GLY A 116 -6.55 -44.54 -18.70
C GLY A 116 -6.18 -43.11 -19.06
N LEU A 117 -6.00 -42.24 -18.06
CA LEU A 117 -5.62 -40.84 -18.21
C LEU A 117 -4.15 -40.70 -17.81
N GLU A 118 -3.39 -39.92 -18.57
CA GLU A 118 -2.01 -39.53 -18.21
C GLU A 118 -2.06 -38.17 -17.49
N PRO A 119 -1.77 -38.09 -16.18
CA PRO A 119 -1.80 -36.83 -15.42
C PRO A 119 -0.96 -35.70 -16.03
N GLU A 120 0.11 -36.02 -16.75
CA GLU A 120 1.02 -35.09 -17.40
C GLU A 120 0.42 -34.46 -18.66
N ASP A 121 -0.69 -34.98 -19.20
CA ASP A 121 -1.42 -34.40 -20.33
C ASP A 121 -2.30 -33.20 -19.90
N PHE A 122 -2.47 -32.98 -18.59
CA PHE A 122 -3.30 -31.91 -18.03
C PHE A 122 -2.47 -30.72 -17.58
N ASP A 123 -3.05 -29.52 -17.63
CA ASP A 123 -2.38 -28.32 -17.14
C ASP A 123 -2.21 -28.38 -15.62
N SER A 124 -3.10 -29.03 -14.87
CA SER A 124 -2.99 -29.17 -13.42
C SER A 124 -3.52 -30.50 -12.87
N ASN A 125 -2.84 -31.01 -11.85
CA ASN A 125 -3.16 -32.17 -11.04
C ASN A 125 -3.40 -31.74 -9.58
N ILE A 126 -4.67 -31.72 -9.18
CA ILE A 126 -5.09 -31.24 -7.87
C ILE A 126 -5.32 -32.43 -6.96
N PHE A 127 -4.50 -32.58 -5.92
CA PHE A 127 -4.63 -33.65 -4.95
C PHE A 127 -5.41 -33.16 -3.71
N ASP A 128 -6.71 -33.47 -3.64
CA ASP A 128 -7.53 -33.23 -2.46
C ASP A 128 -7.26 -34.34 -1.43
N VAL A 129 -6.49 -33.98 -0.42
CA VAL A 129 -6.01 -34.88 0.64
C VAL A 129 -6.71 -34.58 1.98
N ASN A 130 -7.79 -33.79 1.97
CA ASN A 130 -8.50 -33.36 3.17
C ASN A 130 -9.08 -34.53 4.00
N ALA A 131 -9.36 -35.67 3.36
CA ALA A 131 -9.88 -36.86 4.02
C ALA A 131 -8.79 -37.72 4.72
N THR A 132 -7.51 -37.35 4.58
CA THR A 132 -6.36 -38.04 5.19
C THR A 132 -5.86 -37.31 6.44
N THR A 133 -5.21 -38.02 7.35
CA THR A 133 -4.48 -37.39 8.47
C THR A 133 -3.29 -36.62 7.89
N ALA A 134 -3.14 -35.35 8.26
CA ALA A 134 -1.98 -34.56 7.87
C ALA A 134 -0.68 -35.21 8.40
N ASP A 135 0.40 -35.14 7.62
CA ASP A 135 1.68 -35.73 8.03
C ASP A 135 2.23 -34.99 9.26
N GLU A 136 3.00 -35.67 10.11
CA GLU A 136 3.64 -35.02 11.27
C GLU A 136 4.54 -33.87 10.79
N GLY A 137 4.36 -32.68 11.37
CA GLY A 137 5.09 -31.48 10.96
C GLY A 137 4.59 -30.84 9.65
N GLN A 138 3.49 -31.33 9.06
CA GLN A 138 2.82 -30.65 7.96
C GLN A 138 2.27 -29.29 8.44
N GLY A 139 3.03 -28.22 8.16
CA GLY A 139 2.67 -26.84 8.49
C GLY A 139 1.80 -26.14 7.44
N TRP A 140 1.43 -26.83 6.35
CA TRP A 140 0.81 -26.22 5.18
C TRP A 140 -0.64 -26.66 4.96
N SER A 141 -1.48 -25.73 4.49
CA SER A 141 -2.87 -25.99 4.10
C SER A 141 -2.99 -26.40 2.63
N GLY A 142 -2.06 -25.94 1.78
CA GLY A 142 -1.82 -26.39 0.42
C GLY A 142 -0.33 -26.43 0.13
N VAL A 143 0.07 -27.13 -0.93
CA VAL A 143 1.46 -27.13 -1.40
C VAL A 143 1.53 -27.31 -2.90
N TYR A 144 2.19 -26.36 -3.55
CA TYR A 144 2.63 -26.45 -4.93
C TYR A 144 4.05 -27.01 -5.03
N TRP A 145 4.26 -27.93 -5.97
CA TRP A 145 5.59 -28.46 -6.27
C TRP A 145 6.16 -27.78 -7.51
N GLY A 146 7.03 -26.79 -7.28
CA GLY A 146 7.71 -26.02 -8.32
C GLY A 146 8.24 -26.87 -9.47
N GLY A 147 7.88 -26.48 -10.70
CA GLY A 147 8.33 -27.14 -11.93
C GLY A 147 7.49 -28.37 -12.33
N THR A 148 6.41 -28.68 -11.63
CA THR A 148 5.42 -29.69 -12.06
C THR A 148 4.02 -29.07 -12.22
N ASN A 149 3.06 -29.87 -12.68
CA ASN A 149 1.64 -29.54 -12.72
C ASN A 149 0.89 -29.97 -11.44
N ASP A 150 1.61 -30.38 -10.38
CA ASP A 150 1.03 -30.96 -9.18
C ASP A 150 0.88 -29.92 -8.06
N PHE A 151 -0.27 -29.92 -7.40
CA PHE A 151 -0.41 -29.31 -6.06
C PHE A 151 -1.44 -30.05 -5.20
N ALA A 152 -1.23 -30.02 -3.89
CA ALA A 152 -2.12 -30.68 -2.94
C ALA A 152 -2.85 -29.68 -2.04
N ILE A 153 -4.06 -30.04 -1.65
CA ILE A 153 -4.92 -29.24 -0.77
C ILE A 153 -5.32 -30.12 0.41
N GLN A 154 -4.84 -29.75 1.60
CA GLN A 154 -5.26 -30.36 2.86
C GLN A 154 -6.51 -29.69 3.43
N ALA A 155 -6.70 -28.41 3.15
CA ALA A 155 -7.88 -27.66 3.59
C ALA A 155 -9.17 -28.21 2.95
N ASN A 156 -10.29 -28.11 3.67
CA ASN A 156 -11.57 -28.57 3.14
C ASN A 156 -12.04 -27.58 2.07
N ILE A 157 -12.09 -28.01 0.81
CA ILE A 157 -12.49 -27.14 -0.31
C ILE A 157 -13.91 -26.55 -0.18
N ASN A 158 -14.74 -27.11 0.69
CA ASN A 158 -16.08 -26.58 0.95
C ASN A 158 -16.06 -25.35 1.88
N SER A 159 -14.97 -25.12 2.62
CA SER A 159 -14.81 -23.93 3.46
C SER A 159 -14.22 -22.78 2.64
N ASP A 160 -14.44 -21.56 3.10
CA ASP A 160 -13.83 -20.37 2.50
C ASP A 160 -12.29 -20.52 2.45
N TRP A 161 -11.70 -20.99 3.55
CA TRP A 161 -10.26 -21.28 3.63
C TRP A 161 -9.77 -22.26 2.55
N GLY A 162 -10.47 -23.38 2.35
CA GLY A 162 -10.05 -24.35 1.33
C GLY A 162 -10.12 -23.79 -0.09
N ARG A 163 -11.09 -22.92 -0.38
CA ARG A 163 -11.18 -22.24 -1.67
C ARG A 163 -10.06 -21.23 -1.87
N ILE A 164 -9.69 -20.49 -0.83
CA ILE A 164 -8.56 -19.56 -0.90
C ILE A 164 -7.26 -20.33 -1.16
N VAL A 165 -7.04 -21.43 -0.43
CA VAL A 165 -5.87 -22.30 -0.65
C VAL A 165 -5.86 -22.85 -2.07
N LEU A 166 -6.99 -23.33 -2.61
CA LEU A 166 -7.08 -23.74 -4.01
C LEU A 166 -6.63 -22.62 -4.98
N ASN A 167 -7.16 -21.42 -4.79
CA ASN A 167 -6.82 -20.29 -5.65
C ASN A 167 -5.34 -19.91 -5.54
N HIS A 168 -4.77 -19.93 -4.33
CA HIS A 168 -3.36 -19.65 -4.06
C HIS A 168 -2.42 -20.66 -4.72
N GLU A 169 -2.65 -21.96 -4.52
CA GLU A 169 -1.79 -23.00 -5.11
C GLU A 169 -1.88 -23.00 -6.65
N LEU A 170 -3.09 -22.72 -7.19
CA LEU A 170 -3.26 -22.51 -8.62
C LEU A 170 -2.54 -21.24 -9.10
N GLY A 171 -2.40 -20.23 -8.24
CA GLY A 171 -1.66 -19.01 -8.53
C GLY A 171 -0.21 -19.33 -8.88
N HIS A 172 0.46 -20.12 -8.04
CA HIS A 172 1.79 -20.61 -8.35
C HIS A 172 1.86 -21.37 -9.67
N ARG A 173 0.84 -22.17 -9.96
CA ARG A 173 0.79 -22.94 -11.21
C ARG A 173 0.72 -22.04 -12.45
N VAL A 174 0.05 -20.89 -12.37
CA VAL A 174 0.00 -19.90 -13.46
C VAL A 174 1.23 -18.97 -13.49
N GLY A 175 2.15 -19.09 -12.53
CA GLY A 175 3.42 -18.36 -12.48
C GLY A 175 3.48 -17.25 -11.44
N ALA A 176 2.50 -17.18 -10.54
CA ALA A 176 2.41 -16.18 -9.49
C ALA A 176 3.42 -16.49 -8.35
N ASP A 177 4.15 -15.48 -7.89
CA ASP A 177 5.05 -15.58 -6.74
C ASP A 177 4.30 -15.15 -5.47
N HIS A 178 4.81 -15.49 -4.28
CA HIS A 178 4.18 -15.00 -3.05
C HIS A 178 4.19 -13.46 -3.01
N ALA A 179 3.06 -12.88 -2.59
CA ALA A 179 2.89 -11.45 -2.43
C ALA A 179 3.30 -11.01 -1.03
N LYS A 180 4.36 -10.19 -0.99
CA LYS A 180 5.06 -9.82 0.22
C LYS A 180 4.60 -8.48 0.78
N ALA A 181 4.92 -8.22 2.05
CA ALA A 181 4.80 -6.89 2.66
C ALA A 181 6.07 -6.53 3.45
N LEU A 182 6.49 -5.27 3.34
CA LEU A 182 7.49 -4.65 4.20
C LEU A 182 6.81 -4.17 5.46
N ARG A 183 7.14 -4.79 6.60
CA ARG A 183 6.51 -4.53 7.89
C ARG A 183 7.51 -4.01 8.90
N ALA A 184 7.17 -2.93 9.59
CA ALA A 184 7.86 -2.53 10.80
C ALA A 184 7.37 -3.42 11.94
N VAL A 185 7.97 -4.59 12.17
CA VAL A 185 7.61 -5.46 13.31
C VAL A 185 8.71 -5.40 14.35
N ASP A 186 8.39 -4.87 15.54
CA ASP A 186 9.29 -4.95 16.70
C ASP A 186 9.01 -6.24 17.49
N ASN A 187 9.93 -7.20 17.41
CA ASN A 187 9.83 -8.48 18.13
C ASN A 187 11.22 -9.02 18.52
N ALA A 188 11.31 -10.28 18.96
CA ALA A 188 12.57 -10.86 19.43
C ALA A 188 13.67 -10.97 18.34
N ASP A 189 13.27 -10.95 17.07
CA ASP A 189 14.15 -11.20 15.93
C ASP A 189 14.38 -9.94 15.06
N PHE A 190 13.53 -8.92 15.20
CA PHE A 190 13.56 -7.70 14.38
C PHE A 190 13.25 -6.47 15.23
N THR A 191 14.06 -5.43 15.13
CA THR A 191 13.73 -4.09 15.64
C THR A 191 13.84 -3.09 14.47
N PRO A 192 12.77 -2.35 14.16
CA PRO A 192 12.82 -1.31 13.14
C PRO A 192 13.53 -0.06 13.66
N TYR A 193 14.33 0.60 12.81
CA TYR A 193 15.11 1.79 13.15
C TYR A 193 14.90 2.92 12.16
N VAL A 194 14.98 4.17 12.61
CA VAL A 194 15.07 5.36 11.74
C VAL A 194 16.41 6.06 11.96
N TRP A 195 16.92 6.74 10.94
CA TRP A 195 18.09 7.61 11.09
C TRP A 195 17.64 8.98 11.58
N ASN A 196 18.16 9.41 12.75
CA ASN A 196 17.97 10.76 13.26
C ASN A 196 19.21 11.59 12.94
N ASP A 197 19.08 12.51 11.98
CA ASP A 197 20.21 13.33 11.53
C ASP A 197 20.69 14.30 12.62
N SER A 198 19.77 14.82 13.44
CA SER A 198 20.08 15.76 14.53
C SER A 198 20.96 15.15 15.62
N THR A 199 20.78 13.86 15.90
CA THR A 199 21.61 13.10 16.84
C THR A 199 22.72 12.32 16.15
N SER A 200 22.72 12.28 14.82
CA SER A 200 23.60 11.46 13.97
C SER A 200 23.64 10.01 14.44
N ALA A 201 22.47 9.44 14.73
CA ALA A 201 22.33 8.10 15.25
C ALA A 201 21.07 7.41 14.74
N TYR A 202 21.10 6.07 14.75
CA TYR A 202 19.90 5.27 14.58
C TYR A 202 19.08 5.24 15.86
N GLU A 203 17.79 5.46 15.72
CA GLU A 203 16.81 5.41 16.81
C GLU A 203 15.79 4.32 16.51
N VAL A 204 15.26 3.68 17.56
CA VAL A 204 14.21 2.67 17.38
C VAL A 204 12.97 3.37 16.84
N TYR A 205 12.46 2.87 15.71
CA TYR A 205 11.25 3.41 15.09
C TYR A 205 10.07 3.27 16.04
N ASN A 206 9.22 4.29 16.02
CA ASN A 206 8.07 4.43 16.89
C ASN A 206 7.07 5.32 16.15
N SER A 207 5.90 4.80 15.82
CA SER A 207 4.93 5.54 15.01
C SER A 207 4.37 6.79 15.70
N ALA A 208 4.38 6.85 17.04
CA ALA A 208 3.93 8.05 17.76
C ALA A 208 4.97 9.18 17.70
N ALA A 209 6.27 8.84 17.66
CA ALA A 209 7.35 9.83 17.58
C ALA A 209 7.73 10.17 16.14
N HIS A 210 7.66 9.20 15.24
CA HIS A 210 8.17 9.29 13.87
C HIS A 210 7.05 9.27 12.82
N GLY A 211 5.78 9.18 13.23
CA GLY A 211 4.64 9.18 12.31
C GLY A 211 4.64 7.97 11.37
N LEU A 212 4.46 8.22 10.07
CA LEU A 212 4.54 7.25 8.98
C LEU A 212 5.89 7.31 8.26
N ALA A 213 6.96 7.68 8.98
CA ALA A 213 8.31 7.75 8.41
C ALA A 213 8.64 6.43 7.70
N PRO A 214 8.98 6.48 6.41
CA PRO A 214 8.89 5.31 5.53
C PRO A 214 10.12 4.42 5.47
N THR A 215 11.22 4.85 6.09
CA THR A 215 12.47 4.09 6.17
C THR A 215 12.68 3.56 7.58
N PRO A 216 11.91 2.56 8.06
CA PRO A 216 12.43 1.72 9.11
C PRO A 216 13.50 0.80 8.49
N TYR A 217 14.76 1.00 8.84
CA TYR A 217 15.79 -0.02 8.63
C TYR A 217 15.47 -1.20 9.54
N GLY A 218 15.54 -2.42 9.00
CA GLY A 218 15.15 -3.60 9.77
C GLY A 218 13.66 -3.88 9.72
N VAL A 219 13.01 -3.41 8.66
CA VAL A 219 11.70 -3.94 8.27
C VAL A 219 11.81 -5.42 7.94
N ARG A 220 10.78 -6.15 8.32
CA ARG A 220 10.59 -7.54 7.92
C ARG A 220 9.93 -7.58 6.55
N ASN A 221 10.53 -8.30 5.61
CA ASN A 221 9.88 -8.63 4.34
C ASN A 221 9.09 -9.94 4.50
N ASP A 222 7.84 -9.86 5.00
CA ASP A 222 7.00 -11.02 5.23
C ASP A 222 6.55 -11.59 3.89
N THR A 223 7.02 -12.78 3.53
CA THR A 223 6.75 -13.41 2.22
C THR A 223 5.25 -13.59 1.96
N TYR A 224 4.45 -13.78 3.01
CA TYR A 224 2.99 -13.91 2.92
C TYR A 224 2.31 -12.65 3.47
N GLY A 225 2.99 -11.53 3.46
CA GLY A 225 2.59 -10.34 4.18
C GLY A 225 1.45 -9.58 3.55
N ASN A 226 1.19 -9.71 2.24
CA ASN A 226 0.17 -8.89 1.57
C ASN A 226 -1.26 -9.44 1.83
N PRO A 227 -2.16 -8.71 2.51
CA PRO A 227 -3.50 -9.20 2.77
C PRO A 227 -4.49 -8.92 1.62
N PHE A 228 -4.11 -8.13 0.60
CA PHE A 228 -4.95 -7.82 -0.55
C PHE A 228 -4.75 -8.76 -1.73
N ASP A 229 -3.76 -9.65 -1.62
CA ASP A 229 -3.34 -10.52 -2.70
C ASP A 229 -3.58 -11.98 -2.34
N THR A 230 -4.13 -12.73 -3.31
CA THR A 230 -4.34 -14.17 -3.17
C THR A 230 -3.03 -14.91 -2.90
N MET A 231 -1.90 -14.38 -3.38
CA MET A 231 -0.56 -14.91 -3.17
C MET A 231 0.10 -14.47 -1.87
N GLY A 232 -0.56 -13.63 -1.06
CA GLY A 232 -0.04 -13.14 0.21
C GLY A 232 -0.57 -13.92 1.41
N ASN A 233 -1.24 -13.27 2.35
CA ASN A 233 -1.70 -13.88 3.62
C ASN A 233 -2.93 -14.80 3.46
N ILE A 234 -2.98 -15.55 2.35
CA ILE A 234 -4.05 -16.49 1.97
C ILE A 234 -5.42 -15.87 2.28
N THR A 235 -5.68 -14.72 1.65
CA THR A 235 -6.94 -13.98 1.77
C THR A 235 -7.80 -14.17 0.52
N ASN A 236 -9.05 -13.71 0.57
CA ASN A 236 -9.88 -13.57 -0.64
C ASN A 236 -9.45 -12.39 -1.54
N GLY A 237 -8.19 -11.94 -1.42
CA GLY A 237 -7.62 -10.88 -2.23
C GLY A 237 -7.50 -11.28 -3.71
N ALA A 238 -7.26 -10.29 -4.56
CA ALA A 238 -7.00 -10.50 -5.98
C ALA A 238 -5.50 -10.32 -6.27
N PHE A 239 -4.99 -10.99 -7.30
CA PHE A 239 -3.62 -10.79 -7.78
C PHE A 239 -3.32 -9.30 -7.97
N ARG A 240 -2.16 -8.85 -7.51
CA ARG A 240 -1.72 -7.48 -7.66
C ARG A 240 -1.39 -7.12 -9.09
N MET A 241 -1.54 -5.83 -9.39
CA MET A 241 -1.24 -5.23 -10.68
C MET A 241 0.14 -5.66 -11.22
N ARG A 242 1.21 -5.59 -10.41
CA ARG A 242 2.57 -5.91 -10.87
C ARG A 242 2.67 -7.35 -11.38
N GLU A 243 2.09 -8.28 -10.64
CA GLU A 243 2.09 -9.70 -10.97
C GLU A 243 1.27 -9.97 -12.23
N LYS A 244 0.09 -9.34 -12.35
CA LYS A 244 -0.70 -9.36 -13.58
C LYS A 244 0.07 -8.84 -14.79
N LEU A 245 0.90 -7.80 -14.61
CA LEU A 245 1.70 -7.20 -15.68
C LEU A 245 2.94 -8.04 -16.05
N GLN A 246 3.75 -8.43 -15.06
CA GLN A 246 5.09 -8.99 -15.28
C GLN A 246 5.09 -10.51 -15.36
N ASP A 247 4.33 -11.17 -14.47
CA ASP A 247 4.43 -12.62 -14.28
C ASP A 247 3.35 -13.34 -15.08
N LEU A 248 2.13 -12.81 -15.05
CA LEU A 248 0.96 -13.43 -15.67
C LEU A 248 0.67 -12.92 -17.08
N GLY A 249 1.03 -11.66 -17.38
CA GLY A 249 0.76 -11.01 -18.68
C GLY A 249 -0.72 -10.68 -18.93
N TRP A 250 -1.54 -10.60 -17.88
CA TRP A 250 -2.95 -10.22 -17.95
C TRP A 250 -3.17 -8.71 -18.09
N LEU A 251 -2.16 -7.93 -17.75
CA LEU A 251 -2.12 -6.49 -17.99
C LEU A 251 -0.99 -6.14 -18.97
N THR A 252 -1.18 -5.03 -19.67
CA THR A 252 -0.18 -4.48 -20.59
C THR A 252 0.44 -3.21 -20.00
N SER A 253 1.60 -2.80 -20.52
CA SER A 253 2.24 -1.53 -20.13
C SER A 253 1.42 -0.29 -20.51
N ALA A 254 0.42 -0.41 -21.38
CA ALA A 254 -0.52 0.67 -21.67
C ALA A 254 -1.55 0.86 -20.54
N GLN A 255 -1.90 -0.23 -19.86
CA GLN A 255 -2.82 -0.25 -18.73
C GLN A 255 -2.11 0.03 -17.39
N VAL A 256 -0.78 -0.09 -17.37
CA VAL A 256 0.08 0.26 -16.25
C VAL A 256 1.24 1.11 -16.78
N PRO A 257 1.00 2.38 -17.12
CA PRO A 257 2.02 3.22 -17.69
C PRO A 257 3.13 3.53 -16.68
N ASP A 258 4.34 3.66 -17.21
CA ASP A 258 5.52 4.10 -16.46
C ASP A 258 5.50 5.64 -16.31
N LEU A 259 5.47 6.14 -15.07
CA LEU A 259 5.46 7.58 -14.79
C LEU A 259 6.79 8.26 -15.15
N ASN A 260 7.92 7.55 -15.18
CA ASN A 260 9.17 8.13 -15.71
C ASN A 260 9.03 8.52 -17.19
N THR A 261 8.08 7.92 -17.92
CA THR A 261 7.77 8.26 -19.32
C THR A 261 6.54 9.15 -19.45
N SER A 262 5.49 8.87 -18.66
CA SER A 262 4.20 9.57 -18.78
C SER A 262 4.18 10.94 -18.08
N GLY A 263 4.96 11.10 -17.01
CA GLY A 263 5.09 12.35 -16.26
C GLY A 263 3.82 12.80 -15.54
N ASP A 264 3.69 14.11 -15.36
CA ASP A 264 2.60 14.75 -14.63
C ASP A 264 1.24 14.55 -15.30
N GLY A 265 0.18 14.46 -14.49
CA GLY A 265 -1.18 14.41 -14.99
C GLY A 265 -2.19 13.92 -13.96
N GLU A 266 -3.46 13.94 -14.37
CA GLU A 266 -4.53 13.28 -13.64
C GLU A 266 -4.72 11.88 -14.23
N TYR A 267 -4.60 10.87 -13.37
CA TYR A 267 -4.70 9.46 -13.73
C TYR A 267 -5.92 8.86 -13.04
N ARG A 268 -6.85 8.32 -13.82
CA ARG A 268 -7.96 7.52 -13.30
C ARG A 268 -7.53 6.06 -13.20
N LEU A 269 -7.37 5.55 -11.98
CA LEU A 269 -7.00 4.16 -11.73
C LEU A 269 -8.24 3.36 -11.35
N TYR A 270 -8.50 2.27 -12.06
CA TYR A 270 -9.62 1.38 -11.82
C TYR A 270 -9.24 0.22 -10.91
N ALA A 271 -10.17 -0.18 -10.05
CA ALA A 271 -10.04 -1.38 -9.24
C ALA A 271 -10.18 -2.62 -10.13
N HIS A 272 -9.18 -3.49 -10.13
CA HIS A 272 -9.19 -4.69 -11.01
C HIS A 272 -9.92 -5.89 -10.38
N ASN A 273 -10.46 -5.77 -9.16
CA ASN A 273 -11.08 -6.87 -8.41
C ASN A 273 -12.60 -7.03 -8.66
N GLU A 274 -13.24 -6.17 -9.45
CA GLU A 274 -14.70 -6.11 -9.54
C GLU A 274 -15.26 -6.40 -10.94
N LEU A 275 -14.50 -7.12 -11.78
CA LEU A 275 -14.96 -7.41 -13.12
C LEU A 275 -16.10 -8.44 -13.10
N ASP A 276 -17.25 -8.05 -13.64
CA ASP A 276 -18.39 -8.94 -13.86
C ASP A 276 -17.99 -10.10 -14.78
N PHE A 277 -18.16 -11.35 -14.31
CA PHE A 277 -17.84 -12.52 -15.11
C PHE A 277 -18.91 -12.80 -16.20
N ALA A 278 -18.49 -13.48 -17.26
CA ALA A 278 -19.33 -14.00 -18.32
C ALA A 278 -19.09 -15.49 -18.51
N VAL A 279 -20.12 -16.21 -18.96
CA VAL A 279 -19.98 -17.62 -19.35
C VAL A 279 -20.41 -17.78 -20.80
N SER A 280 -19.53 -18.31 -21.63
CA SER A 280 -19.81 -18.53 -23.05
C SER A 280 -20.83 -19.66 -23.25
N ALA A 281 -21.39 -19.78 -24.45
CA ALA A 281 -22.26 -20.90 -24.80
C ALA A 281 -21.57 -22.29 -24.69
N LEU A 282 -20.23 -22.31 -24.67
CA LEU A 282 -19.42 -23.51 -24.49
C LEU A 282 -19.03 -23.75 -23.02
N GLY A 283 -19.50 -22.91 -22.09
CA GLY A 283 -19.17 -23.02 -20.68
C GLY A 283 -17.78 -22.51 -20.31
N VAL A 284 -17.15 -21.69 -21.16
CA VAL A 284 -15.86 -21.02 -20.89
C VAL A 284 -16.14 -19.76 -20.09
N TYR A 285 -15.37 -19.55 -19.02
CA TYR A 285 -15.49 -18.36 -18.17
C TYR A 285 -14.63 -17.24 -18.74
N GLY A 286 -15.18 -16.02 -18.66
CA GLY A 286 -14.57 -14.79 -19.13
C GLY A 286 -15.14 -13.61 -18.36
N VAL A 287 -15.09 -12.41 -18.93
CA VAL A 287 -15.69 -11.21 -18.33
C VAL A 287 -16.65 -10.52 -19.29
N THR A 288 -17.71 -9.90 -18.76
CA THR A 288 -18.47 -8.92 -19.53
C THR A 288 -17.62 -7.65 -19.65
N GLU A 289 -17.68 -6.97 -20.80
CA GLU A 289 -16.88 -5.79 -21.13
C GLU A 289 -17.28 -4.59 -20.25
N ALA A 290 -16.82 -4.66 -19.01
CA ALA A 290 -16.38 -3.56 -18.16
C ALA A 290 -14.83 -3.55 -18.11
N TYR A 291 -14.17 -4.66 -18.45
CA TYR A 291 -12.74 -4.68 -18.75
C TYR A 291 -12.47 -3.85 -20.01
N ASP A 292 -11.75 -2.75 -19.84
CA ASP A 292 -11.35 -1.87 -20.93
C ASP A 292 -9.83 -1.95 -21.08
N ALA A 293 -9.39 -2.43 -22.24
CA ALA A 293 -7.98 -2.54 -22.59
C ALA A 293 -7.26 -1.16 -22.62
N ASN A 294 -8.02 -0.06 -22.65
CA ASN A 294 -7.51 1.32 -22.61
C ASN A 294 -7.60 1.96 -21.21
N SER A 295 -8.18 1.27 -20.23
CA SER A 295 -8.27 1.76 -18.87
C SER A 295 -6.99 1.50 -18.08
N LEU A 296 -6.68 2.38 -17.14
CA LEU A 296 -5.50 2.26 -16.28
C LEU A 296 -5.87 1.49 -15.02
N TYR A 297 -5.09 0.48 -14.68
CA TYR A 297 -5.30 -0.35 -13.48
C TYR A 297 -4.21 -0.16 -12.43
N GLY A 298 -3.24 0.70 -12.72
CA GLY A 298 -2.18 1.08 -11.81
C GLY A 298 -1.15 1.95 -12.51
N LEU A 299 -0.12 2.32 -11.77
CA LEU A 299 1.04 3.06 -12.27
C LEU A 299 2.30 2.34 -11.79
N THR A 300 3.38 2.50 -12.52
CA THR A 300 4.70 2.05 -12.08
C THR A 300 5.73 3.14 -12.36
N PHE A 301 6.81 3.16 -11.60
CA PHE A 301 7.99 3.95 -11.94
C PHE A 301 9.21 3.39 -11.24
N GLN A 302 10.38 3.82 -11.70
CA GLN A 302 11.67 3.51 -11.12
C GLN A 302 12.32 4.78 -10.58
N ARG A 303 13.09 4.59 -9.51
CA ARG A 303 13.93 5.64 -8.93
C ARG A 303 15.26 5.08 -8.47
N THR A 304 16.25 5.97 -8.35
CA THR A 304 17.48 5.65 -7.62
C THR A 304 17.16 5.55 -6.14
N ALA A 305 17.67 4.51 -5.50
CA ALA A 305 17.60 4.29 -4.06
C ALA A 305 18.90 3.62 -3.60
N GLU A 306 19.04 3.36 -2.32
CA GLU A 306 20.12 2.55 -1.78
C GLU A 306 19.61 1.43 -0.86
N ARG A 307 20.31 0.31 -0.87
CA ARG A 307 20.01 -0.85 -0.03
C ARG A 307 21.23 -1.22 0.80
N PHE A 308 21.04 -1.45 2.09
CA PHE A 308 22.13 -1.91 2.95
C PHE A 308 22.50 -3.35 2.60
N SER A 309 23.77 -3.57 2.28
CA SER A 309 24.34 -4.88 1.99
C SER A 309 25.08 -5.40 3.22
N THR A 310 24.58 -6.47 3.81
CA THR A 310 25.23 -7.13 4.97
C THR A 310 26.59 -7.73 4.61
N THR A 311 26.87 -7.93 3.31
CA THR A 311 28.14 -8.47 2.83
C THR A 311 29.23 -7.39 2.77
N SER A 312 28.90 -6.20 2.28
CA SER A 312 29.85 -5.08 2.22
C SER A 312 29.85 -4.23 3.50
N GLY A 313 28.78 -4.31 4.30
CA GLY A 313 28.56 -3.47 5.47
C GLY A 313 28.31 -2.01 5.08
N GLN A 314 27.80 -1.75 3.88
CA GLN A 314 27.58 -0.41 3.32
C GLN A 314 26.22 -0.33 2.62
N PHE A 315 25.74 0.90 2.40
CA PHE A 315 24.64 1.16 1.47
C PHE A 315 25.13 1.10 0.03
N GLU A 316 24.38 0.42 -0.82
CA GLU A 316 24.67 0.24 -2.24
C GLU A 316 23.53 0.82 -3.07
N ASN A 317 23.85 1.69 -4.02
CA ASN A 317 22.85 2.25 -4.94
C ASN A 317 22.21 1.14 -5.78
N TYR A 318 20.90 1.22 -5.96
CA TYR A 318 20.14 0.34 -6.84
C TYR A 318 18.95 1.08 -7.44
N THR A 319 18.32 0.46 -8.43
CA THR A 319 17.07 0.94 -9.02
C THR A 319 15.91 0.29 -8.28
N GLN A 320 15.16 1.08 -7.53
CA GLN A 320 13.94 0.63 -6.86
C GLN A 320 12.77 0.79 -7.81
N THR A 321 11.90 -0.22 -7.87
CA THR A 321 10.61 -0.09 -8.57
C THR A 321 9.51 0.22 -7.57
N ILE A 322 8.64 1.15 -7.95
CA ILE A 322 7.46 1.53 -7.17
C ILE A 322 6.22 1.25 -8.03
N ASP A 323 5.28 0.54 -7.45
CA ASP A 323 3.99 0.27 -8.08
C ASP A 323 2.86 0.89 -7.25
N LEU A 324 1.90 1.50 -7.94
CA LEU A 324 0.68 2.06 -7.35
C LEU A 324 -0.52 1.28 -7.87
N GLU A 325 -1.39 0.87 -6.95
CA GLU A 325 -2.59 0.12 -7.26
C GLU A 325 -3.76 0.64 -6.44
N TYR A 326 -4.90 0.88 -7.09
CA TYR A 326 -6.13 1.17 -6.37
C TYR A 326 -6.81 -0.12 -5.91
N ARG A 327 -7.13 -0.20 -4.62
CA ARG A 327 -7.89 -1.31 -4.04
C ARG A 327 -9.16 -0.78 -3.39
N VAL A 328 -10.26 -1.47 -3.65
CA VAL A 328 -11.54 -1.31 -2.93
C VAL A 328 -11.57 -2.33 -1.80
N ASN A 329 -11.98 -1.89 -0.61
CA ASN A 329 -12.14 -2.75 0.54
C ASN A 329 -13.44 -3.58 0.47
N ASP A 330 -13.43 -4.62 -0.36
CA ASP A 330 -14.59 -5.50 -0.54
C ASP A 330 -14.75 -6.53 0.59
N ASN A 331 -13.68 -6.78 1.35
CA ASN A 331 -13.65 -7.82 2.38
C ASN A 331 -13.92 -7.27 3.80
N GLY A 332 -14.15 -5.96 3.94
CA GLY A 332 -14.36 -5.29 5.21
C GLY A 332 -13.11 -5.14 6.07
N ALA A 333 -11.92 -5.42 5.53
CA ALA A 333 -10.62 -5.30 6.18
C ALA A 333 -9.70 -4.39 5.34
N GLY A 334 -9.83 -3.07 5.52
CA GLY A 334 -9.01 -2.05 4.86
C GLY A 334 -9.75 -0.72 4.76
N ARG A 335 -9.25 0.22 3.96
CA ARG A 335 -10.00 1.38 3.46
C ARG A 335 -9.84 1.44 1.94
N ASP A 336 -10.68 2.23 1.28
CA ASP A 336 -10.57 2.41 -0.16
C ASP A 336 -9.42 3.39 -0.42
N GLY A 337 -8.38 2.94 -1.11
CA GLY A 337 -7.20 3.78 -1.29
C GLY A 337 -6.17 3.23 -2.27
N VAL A 338 -5.21 4.10 -2.59
CA VAL A 338 -4.04 3.71 -3.38
C VAL A 338 -3.02 3.02 -2.47
N GLN A 339 -2.66 1.80 -2.83
CA GLN A 339 -1.61 1.00 -2.20
C GLN A 339 -0.28 1.26 -2.90
N PHE A 340 0.80 1.22 -2.12
CA PHE A 340 2.17 1.38 -2.62
C PHE A 340 2.97 0.11 -2.41
N TYR A 341 3.72 -0.28 -3.45
CA TYR A 341 4.62 -1.42 -3.39
C TYR A 341 6.04 -0.97 -3.69
N LEU A 342 6.99 -1.37 -2.85
CA LEU A 342 8.42 -1.16 -3.07
C LEU A 342 9.05 -2.50 -3.47
N ASP A 343 9.62 -2.57 -4.67
CA ASP A 343 10.19 -3.79 -5.25
C ASP A 343 9.24 -5.00 -5.21
N GLY A 344 7.94 -4.76 -5.41
CA GLY A 344 6.93 -5.78 -5.30
C GLY A 344 6.69 -6.27 -3.86
N SER A 345 6.91 -5.45 -2.85
CA SER A 345 6.44 -5.70 -1.48
C SER A 345 5.53 -4.55 -1.05
N LEU A 346 4.35 -4.86 -0.51
CA LEU A 346 3.40 -3.87 0.00
C LEU A 346 4.04 -3.06 1.14
N LEU A 347 3.88 -1.74 1.13
CA LEU A 347 4.39 -0.86 2.19
C LEU A 347 3.42 -0.83 3.40
N ASP A 348 3.74 -1.60 4.45
CA ASP A 348 2.91 -1.78 5.66
C ASP A 348 3.66 -1.28 6.91
N LEU A 349 3.64 0.04 7.15
CA LEU A 349 4.50 0.70 8.14
C LEU A 349 3.78 1.30 9.36
N ASP A 350 2.48 1.08 9.52
CA ASP A 350 1.79 1.44 10.76
C ASP A 350 2.08 0.37 11.85
N LEU A 351 2.50 0.82 13.03
CA LEU A 351 2.78 -0.01 14.20
C LEU A 351 1.60 -0.08 15.19
N ALA A 352 0.58 0.79 15.05
CA ALA A 352 -0.43 1.05 16.08
C ALA A 352 -1.46 -0.08 16.34
N GLY A 353 -1.51 -1.08 15.48
CA GLY A 353 -2.48 -2.18 15.38
C GLY A 353 -1.88 -3.54 15.70
N GLY A 354 -0.64 -3.55 16.17
CA GLY A 354 -0.02 -4.66 16.87
C GLY A 354 0.50 -5.77 15.95
N THR A 355 0.86 -6.90 16.54
CA THR A 355 1.50 -8.03 15.84
C THR A 355 0.54 -8.82 14.94
N ASN A 356 -0.69 -8.36 14.76
CA ASN A 356 -1.68 -9.11 14.00
C ASN A 356 -1.51 -8.77 12.52
N ARG A 357 -1.29 -9.79 11.68
CA ARG A 357 -1.02 -9.66 10.24
C ARG A 357 -2.12 -8.96 9.43
N ASN A 358 -3.22 -8.57 10.06
CA ASN A 358 -4.47 -8.21 9.42
C ASN A 358 -4.78 -6.72 9.61
N ASN A 359 -4.21 -5.87 8.76
CA ASN A 359 -4.68 -4.51 8.42
C ASN A 359 -4.09 -3.35 9.25
N GLN A 360 -3.03 -2.75 8.69
CA GLN A 360 -2.26 -1.59 9.18
C GLN A 360 -1.57 -0.82 8.02
N GLU A 361 -2.12 -0.86 6.80
CA GLU A 361 -1.40 -0.34 5.64
C GLU A 361 -1.33 1.19 5.54
N ARG A 362 -0.31 1.67 4.80
CA ARG A 362 -0.27 3.05 4.32
C ARG A 362 -1.05 3.17 3.02
N GLU A 363 -2.35 3.38 3.14
CA GLU A 363 -3.25 3.65 2.02
C GLU A 363 -3.35 5.17 1.80
N LEU A 364 -3.37 5.61 0.54
CA LEU A 364 -3.68 7.00 0.21
C LEU A 364 -5.17 7.13 -0.12
N GLU A 365 -5.93 7.76 0.79
CA GLU A 365 -7.37 7.99 0.68
C GLU A 365 -7.70 9.35 0.03
N VAL A 366 -8.98 9.53 -0.34
CA VAL A 366 -9.49 10.79 -0.90
C VAL A 366 -9.17 12.01 -0.02
N GLY A 367 -8.54 13.01 -0.63
CA GLY A 367 -8.12 14.24 0.02
C GLY A 367 -6.74 14.15 0.70
N GLN A 368 -6.09 12.99 0.67
CA GLN A 368 -4.73 12.82 1.15
C GLN A 368 -3.71 13.01 0.02
N SER A 369 -2.47 13.27 0.43
CA SER A 369 -1.33 13.44 -0.46
C SER A 369 -0.07 12.81 0.12
N ILE A 370 0.86 12.42 -0.74
CA ILE A 370 2.14 11.86 -0.34
C ILE A 370 3.21 12.16 -1.39
N ASP A 371 4.40 12.55 -0.92
CA ASP A 371 5.58 12.69 -1.77
C ASP A 371 6.32 11.35 -1.88
N ASP A 372 6.82 10.98 -3.07
CA ASP A 372 7.45 9.67 -3.27
C ASP A 372 8.66 9.48 -2.36
N ILE A 373 9.38 10.56 -2.06
CA ILE A 373 10.54 10.55 -1.18
C ILE A 373 10.16 10.13 0.24
N GLU A 374 8.90 10.37 0.62
CA GLU A 374 8.30 9.84 1.83
C GLU A 374 7.96 8.34 1.73
N PHE A 375 8.38 7.58 0.73
CA PHE A 375 8.46 6.12 0.79
C PHE A 375 9.84 5.62 1.23
N GLY A 376 10.79 6.54 1.41
CA GLY A 376 12.10 6.22 1.89
C GLY A 376 13.01 5.70 0.81
N MET A 377 14.18 6.31 0.67
CA MET A 377 15.12 6.01 -0.42
C MET A 377 16.26 5.08 -0.01
N SER A 378 16.33 4.75 1.27
CA SER A 378 17.37 3.89 1.84
C SER A 378 16.70 2.76 2.62
N MET A 379 16.99 1.51 2.29
CA MET A 379 16.30 0.39 2.94
C MET A 379 17.23 -0.73 3.36
N TRP A 380 16.81 -1.43 4.42
CA TRP A 380 17.30 -2.75 4.75
C TRP A 380 16.12 -3.60 5.18
N ASP A 381 15.85 -4.68 4.43
CA ASP A 381 14.85 -5.66 4.81
C ASP A 381 15.49 -6.94 5.33
N ALA A 382 15.03 -7.37 6.50
CA ALA A 382 15.34 -8.69 7.02
C ALA A 382 14.37 -9.68 6.38
N GLY A 383 14.88 -10.60 5.55
CA GLY A 383 14.09 -11.71 5.05
C GLY A 383 13.54 -12.58 6.20
N ASP A 384 12.61 -13.48 5.90
CA ASP A 384 11.88 -14.26 6.92
C ASP A 384 12.74 -15.14 7.85
N ALA A 385 14.00 -15.43 7.47
CA ALA A 385 14.88 -16.34 8.21
C ALA A 385 15.66 -15.69 9.38
N GLY A 386 15.38 -14.42 9.73
CA GLY A 386 16.01 -13.76 10.88
C GLY A 386 17.51 -13.52 10.67
N ASN A 387 17.85 -12.57 9.78
CA ASN A 387 19.24 -12.23 9.44
C ASN A 387 19.94 -11.36 10.52
N GLY A 388 19.70 -11.59 11.81
CA GLY A 388 20.20 -10.72 12.88
C GLY A 388 19.60 -9.32 12.85
N ASP A 389 19.85 -8.53 13.89
CA ASP A 389 19.36 -7.16 14.00
C ASP A 389 20.17 -6.19 13.11
N PHE A 390 19.53 -5.14 12.58
CA PHE A 390 20.18 -4.16 11.70
C PHE A 390 21.45 -3.56 12.31
N LEU A 391 21.40 -3.17 13.58
CA LEU A 391 22.52 -2.49 14.24
C LEU A 391 23.67 -3.44 14.55
N SER A 392 23.44 -4.76 14.51
CA SER A 392 24.52 -5.75 14.67
C SER A 392 25.57 -5.67 13.54
N TYR A 393 25.22 -5.05 12.41
CA TYR A 393 26.10 -4.83 11.27
C TYR A 393 26.88 -3.51 11.31
N ALA A 394 26.68 -2.69 12.35
CA ALA A 394 27.27 -1.34 12.46
C ALA A 394 27.10 -0.51 11.17
N PRO A 395 25.86 -0.35 10.65
CA PRO A 395 25.61 0.33 9.40
C PRO A 395 26.12 1.79 9.45
N PRO A 396 26.70 2.31 8.35
CA PRO A 396 27.02 3.74 8.25
C PRO A 396 25.73 4.55 8.13
N PRO A 397 25.75 5.88 8.33
CA PRO A 397 24.61 6.72 8.00
C PRO A 397 24.12 6.48 6.56
N PRO A 398 22.80 6.49 6.32
CA PRO A 398 22.26 6.47 4.96
C PRO A 398 22.62 7.76 4.22
N SER A 399 22.56 7.72 2.89
CA SER A 399 22.59 8.92 2.06
C SER A 399 21.38 9.81 2.34
N ASP A 400 21.56 11.13 2.21
CA ASP A 400 20.44 12.07 2.19
C ASP A 400 19.53 11.72 0.99
N PRO A 401 18.22 11.46 1.20
CA PRO A 401 17.26 11.21 0.12
C PRO A 401 17.34 12.27 -1.00
N MET A 402 17.55 13.54 -0.64
CA MET A 402 17.69 14.66 -1.59
C MET A 402 18.97 14.59 -2.42
N SER A 403 19.99 13.89 -1.93
CA SER A 403 21.23 13.63 -2.68
C SER A 403 21.10 12.45 -3.64
N LEU A 404 20.18 11.51 -3.35
CA LEU A 404 19.88 10.39 -4.23
C LEU A 404 19.02 10.83 -5.41
N ARG A 405 18.18 11.86 -5.22
CA ARG A 405 17.33 12.40 -6.28
C ARG A 405 16.91 13.86 -6.04
N SER A 406 16.92 14.66 -7.11
CA SER A 406 16.54 16.09 -7.08
C SER A 406 15.07 16.35 -7.46
N ASP A 407 14.41 15.34 -8.04
CA ASP A 407 13.02 15.35 -8.50
C ASP A 407 12.26 14.17 -7.89
N TRP A 408 11.00 14.33 -7.56
CA TRP A 408 10.16 13.23 -7.10
C TRP A 408 8.71 13.44 -7.53
N PHE A 409 7.92 12.39 -7.48
CA PHE A 409 6.48 12.50 -7.71
C PHE A 409 5.75 12.82 -6.41
N ARG A 410 4.79 13.72 -6.49
CA ARG A 410 3.75 13.89 -5.49
C ARG A 410 2.46 13.28 -6.02
N PHE A 411 1.79 12.55 -5.15
CA PHE A 411 0.51 11.90 -5.42
C PHE A 411 -0.56 12.56 -4.55
N ASP A 412 -1.61 13.10 -5.16
CA ASP A 412 -2.78 13.63 -4.46
C ASP A 412 -4.03 12.88 -4.91
N VAL A 413 -4.76 12.26 -3.97
CA VAL A 413 -6.02 11.57 -4.32
C VAL A 413 -7.15 12.59 -4.33
N LEU A 414 -7.73 12.78 -5.51
CA LEU A 414 -8.75 13.81 -5.73
C LEU A 414 -10.14 13.32 -5.33
N GLN A 415 -10.53 12.14 -5.82
CA GLN A 415 -11.85 11.56 -5.60
C GLN A 415 -11.86 10.06 -5.91
N ALA A 416 -12.89 9.37 -5.44
CA ALA A 416 -13.23 8.00 -5.84
C ALA A 416 -14.66 7.95 -6.37
N GLY A 417 -14.97 6.98 -7.23
CA GLY A 417 -16.30 6.83 -7.81
C GLY A 417 -16.52 5.47 -8.47
N VAL A 418 -17.72 5.30 -9.06
CA VAL A 418 -18.09 4.11 -9.82
C VAL A 418 -18.65 4.54 -11.16
N ASP A 419 -18.22 3.89 -12.24
CA ASP A 419 -18.80 4.07 -13.57
C ASP A 419 -19.12 2.72 -14.25
N ALA A 420 -19.22 2.70 -15.58
CA ALA A 420 -19.54 1.49 -16.33
C ALA A 420 -18.41 0.45 -16.38
N ILE A 421 -17.17 0.86 -16.09
CA ILE A 421 -15.96 0.03 -16.05
C ILE A 421 -15.79 -0.57 -14.64
N GLY A 422 -16.02 0.21 -13.59
CA GLY A 422 -15.96 -0.26 -12.20
C GLY A 422 -15.73 0.87 -11.20
N ASN A 423 -15.30 0.51 -9.99
CA ASN A 423 -14.76 1.48 -9.04
C ASN A 423 -13.46 2.09 -9.57
N TYR A 424 -13.27 3.39 -9.33
CA TYR A 424 -12.06 4.11 -9.69
C TYR A 424 -11.66 5.13 -8.64
N ILE A 425 -10.39 5.53 -8.72
CA ILE A 425 -9.79 6.64 -7.97
C ILE A 425 -9.10 7.58 -8.96
N ASP A 426 -9.32 8.89 -8.82
CA ASP A 426 -8.62 9.92 -9.59
C ASP A 426 -7.40 10.39 -8.78
N LEU A 427 -6.21 10.15 -9.34
CA LEU A 427 -4.92 10.43 -8.74
C LEU A 427 -4.23 11.55 -9.54
N MET A 428 -3.98 12.69 -8.90
CA MET A 428 -3.11 13.71 -9.45
C MET A 428 -1.65 13.33 -9.18
N VAL A 429 -0.84 13.30 -10.23
CA VAL A 429 0.60 13.09 -10.16
C VAL A 429 1.27 14.38 -10.60
N THR A 430 2.13 14.93 -9.75
CA THR A 430 2.93 16.12 -10.06
C THR A 430 4.39 15.87 -9.78
N THR A 431 5.27 16.25 -10.70
CA THR A 431 6.71 16.23 -10.46
C THR A 431 7.06 17.41 -9.58
N GLN A 432 7.51 17.11 -8.38
CA GLN A 432 8.15 18.07 -7.51
C GLN A 432 9.62 18.17 -7.94
N ASN A 433 9.95 19.25 -8.63
CA ASN A 433 11.34 19.65 -8.83
C ASN A 433 11.74 20.42 -7.58
N GLY A 434 12.09 19.66 -6.55
CA GLY A 434 11.84 20.13 -5.21
C GLY A 434 13.04 20.69 -4.49
N LEU A 435 14.28 20.30 -4.80
CA LEU A 435 15.45 21.03 -4.33
C LEU A 435 16.52 20.99 -5.42
N ASN A 436 17.12 22.13 -5.76
CA ASN A 436 18.29 22.17 -6.66
C ASN A 436 19.56 21.52 -6.06
N GLY A 437 19.43 20.83 -4.92
CA GLY A 437 20.49 20.19 -4.17
C GLY A 437 21.34 21.15 -3.34
N LEU A 438 21.09 22.46 -3.42
CA LEU A 438 21.79 23.45 -2.62
C LEU A 438 21.04 23.66 -1.30
N ALA A 439 21.53 23.04 -0.23
CA ALA A 439 21.00 23.26 1.11
C ALA A 439 20.96 24.77 1.42
N GLY A 440 19.85 25.20 2.03
CA GLY A 440 19.56 26.60 2.35
C GLY A 440 19.10 27.47 1.17
N ASP A 441 19.10 27.00 -0.07
CA ASP A 441 18.55 27.78 -1.19
C ASP A 441 17.01 27.72 -1.15
N LEU A 442 16.38 28.49 -0.28
CA LEU A 442 14.94 28.40 -0.04
C LEU A 442 14.12 28.91 -1.22
N ASN A 443 14.65 29.78 -2.06
CA ASN A 443 13.91 30.30 -3.21
C ASN A 443 14.08 29.43 -4.48
N GLN A 444 14.98 28.45 -4.44
CA GLN A 444 15.26 27.46 -5.49
C GLN A 444 15.84 28.07 -6.78
N ASP A 445 16.56 29.19 -6.69
CA ASP A 445 17.11 29.90 -7.86
C ASP A 445 18.52 29.43 -8.29
N GLY A 446 19.14 28.54 -7.51
CA GLY A 446 20.46 27.97 -7.78
C GLY A 446 21.59 28.68 -7.02
N TYR A 447 21.28 29.70 -6.21
CA TYR A 447 22.24 30.47 -5.45
C TYR A 447 21.82 30.58 -3.99
N LEU A 448 22.77 30.27 -3.10
CA LEU A 448 22.59 30.50 -1.67
C LEU A 448 22.99 31.94 -1.32
N ASP A 449 22.01 32.84 -1.12
CA ASP A 449 22.26 34.27 -0.93
C ASP A 449 21.25 35.02 -0.03
N GLN A 450 21.27 36.36 -0.09
CA GLN A 450 20.42 37.21 0.75
C GLN A 450 18.92 37.05 0.48
N PHE A 451 18.53 36.57 -0.71
CA PHE A 451 17.13 36.27 -1.04
C PHE A 451 16.61 35.07 -0.26
N ASP A 452 17.45 34.07 0.02
CA ASP A 452 17.06 32.94 0.88
C ASP A 452 16.88 33.38 2.33
N VAL A 453 17.74 34.28 2.81
CA VAL A 453 17.59 34.85 4.16
C VAL A 453 16.27 35.60 4.28
N LEU A 454 15.84 36.26 3.20
CA LEU A 454 14.55 36.94 3.14
C LEU A 454 13.38 35.95 3.06
N ALA A 455 13.51 34.84 2.34
CA ALA A 455 12.52 33.77 2.29
C ALA A 455 12.34 33.13 3.67
N PHE A 456 13.45 32.73 4.33
CA PHE A 456 13.43 32.20 5.70
C PHE A 456 12.73 33.15 6.67
N ARG A 457 13.08 34.44 6.61
CA ARG A 457 12.45 35.46 7.48
C ARG A 457 10.96 35.63 7.20
N GLN A 458 10.51 35.44 5.97
CA GLN A 458 9.08 35.53 5.62
C GLN A 458 8.29 34.34 6.16
N GLY A 459 8.89 33.17 6.18
CA GLY A 459 8.30 31.96 6.76
C GLY A 459 8.60 31.75 8.25
N TRP A 460 9.32 32.66 8.92
CA TRP A 460 9.64 32.52 10.34
C TRP A 460 8.39 32.32 11.22
N LEU A 461 8.36 31.22 11.97
CA LEU A 461 7.23 30.75 12.78
C LEU A 461 5.96 30.44 11.97
N ALA A 462 6.10 30.11 10.68
CA ALA A 462 5.00 29.58 9.89
C ALA A 462 4.64 28.17 10.36
N ASP A 463 3.35 27.86 10.32
CA ASP A 463 2.82 26.50 10.45
C ASP A 463 2.83 25.85 9.06
N THR A 464 3.69 24.86 8.89
CA THR A 464 3.94 24.14 7.64
C THR A 464 3.37 22.73 7.66
N SER A 465 2.67 22.31 8.73
CA SER A 465 2.23 20.92 8.93
C SER A 465 1.22 20.39 7.90
N GLY A 466 0.67 21.27 7.06
CA GLY A 466 -0.22 20.92 5.94
C GLY A 466 0.34 21.28 4.56
N MET A 467 1.59 21.72 4.48
CA MET A 467 2.27 22.03 3.22
C MET A 467 2.93 20.78 2.64
N GLY A 468 3.09 20.72 1.31
CA GLY A 468 3.98 19.73 0.69
C GLY A 468 5.44 20.02 1.01
N LEU A 469 6.32 19.03 0.85
CA LEU A 469 7.73 19.12 1.27
C LEU A 469 8.45 20.34 0.67
N LEU A 470 8.30 20.57 -0.63
CA LEU A 470 8.92 21.72 -1.30
C LEU A 470 8.41 23.07 -0.75
N ASP A 471 7.11 23.17 -0.47
CA ASP A 471 6.52 24.42 0.03
C ASP A 471 6.89 24.67 1.50
N ALA A 472 6.97 23.61 2.31
CA ALA A 472 7.49 23.67 3.68
C ALA A 472 8.95 24.16 3.67
N TYR A 473 9.80 23.57 2.82
CA TYR A 473 11.19 24.00 2.65
C TYR A 473 11.28 25.47 2.20
N ARG A 474 10.49 25.88 1.22
CA ARG A 474 10.41 27.29 0.75
C ARG A 474 9.93 28.24 1.86
N ALA A 475 9.10 27.76 2.76
CA ALA A 475 8.68 28.47 3.97
C ALA A 475 9.75 28.44 5.09
N GLY A 476 10.89 27.80 4.86
CA GLY A 476 12.02 27.75 5.79
C GLY A 476 11.96 26.61 6.80
N ASP A 477 10.99 25.69 6.71
CA ASP A 477 10.96 24.45 7.49
C ASP A 477 11.90 23.44 6.81
N MET A 478 13.16 23.45 7.25
CA MET A 478 14.26 22.67 6.67
C MET A 478 14.42 21.30 7.33
N ASP A 479 13.90 21.10 8.54
CA ASP A 479 13.83 19.79 9.19
C ASP A 479 12.48 19.07 9.04
N PHE A 480 11.52 19.72 8.39
CA PHE A 480 10.17 19.22 8.12
C PHE A 480 9.39 18.86 9.39
N SER A 481 9.64 19.58 10.49
CA SER A 481 8.94 19.40 11.75
C SER A 481 7.50 19.92 11.75
N GLY A 482 7.08 20.59 10.67
CA GLY A 482 5.76 21.22 10.54
C GLY A 482 5.71 22.64 11.11
N LEU A 483 6.85 23.20 11.51
CA LEU A 483 7.01 24.57 11.97
C LEU A 483 8.35 25.12 11.51
N THR A 484 8.38 26.34 10.96
CA THR A 484 9.66 27.04 10.73
C THR A 484 10.13 27.71 12.03
N ASP A 485 11.17 27.21 12.68
CA ASP A 485 11.63 27.72 13.98
C ASP A 485 13.16 27.86 14.13
N LEU A 486 13.62 27.97 15.37
CA LEU A 486 15.05 28.15 15.67
C LEU A 486 15.91 26.94 15.24
N GLY A 487 15.35 25.73 15.24
CA GLY A 487 15.96 24.52 14.70
C GLY A 487 16.31 24.72 13.23
N ASP A 488 15.34 25.12 12.41
CA ASP A 488 15.56 25.39 10.99
C ASP A 488 16.55 26.51 10.74
N TRP A 489 16.55 27.54 11.59
CA TRP A 489 17.51 28.64 11.47
C TRP A 489 18.95 28.16 11.66
N ILE A 490 19.17 27.17 12.53
CA ILE A 490 20.48 26.57 12.73
C ILE A 490 20.90 25.82 11.46
N LEU A 491 20.01 25.02 10.87
CA LEU A 491 20.25 24.30 9.60
C LEU A 491 20.54 25.26 8.45
N PHE A 492 19.72 26.31 8.31
CA PHE A 492 19.88 27.35 7.31
C PHE A 492 21.24 28.05 7.43
N ARG A 493 21.65 28.42 8.66
CA ARG A 493 22.99 29.00 8.88
C ARG A 493 24.12 28.03 8.58
N GLN A 494 23.95 26.76 8.91
CA GLN A 494 24.95 25.72 8.64
C GLN A 494 25.16 25.56 7.14
N ALA A 495 24.09 25.61 6.34
CA ALA A 495 24.17 25.56 4.90
C ALA A 495 25.06 26.69 4.32
N PHE A 496 24.91 27.93 4.81
CA PHE A 496 25.79 29.05 4.42
C PHE A 496 27.26 28.78 4.76
N VAL A 497 27.53 28.25 5.95
CA VAL A 497 28.91 27.94 6.37
C VAL A 497 29.51 26.84 5.50
N GLN A 498 28.75 25.79 5.19
CA GLN A 498 29.19 24.69 4.34
C GLN A 498 29.45 25.14 2.90
N ALA A 499 28.70 26.11 2.39
CA ALA A 499 28.94 26.76 1.10
C ALA A 499 30.15 27.73 1.12
N GLY A 500 30.82 27.91 2.26
CA GLY A 500 31.94 28.85 2.41
C GLY A 500 31.50 30.33 2.46
N LEU A 501 30.22 30.58 2.71
CA LEU A 501 29.64 31.91 2.83
C LEU A 501 29.62 32.38 4.28
N ALA A 502 29.49 33.69 4.48
CA ALA A 502 29.30 34.24 5.82
C ALA A 502 27.91 33.84 6.33
N ALA A 503 27.86 33.11 7.44
CA ALA A 503 26.60 32.72 8.06
C ALA A 503 25.73 33.95 8.33
N PRO A 504 24.46 33.96 7.88
CA PRO A 504 23.59 35.09 8.13
C PRO A 504 23.45 35.24 9.65
N LEU A 505 23.54 36.48 10.11
CA LEU A 505 23.26 36.82 11.49
C LEU A 505 21.77 37.05 11.60
N LEU A 506 21.13 36.54 12.67
CA LEU A 506 19.87 37.12 13.12
C LEU A 506 20.21 38.55 13.48
N VAL A 507 20.07 39.46 12.53
CA VAL A 507 20.24 40.88 12.78
C VAL A 507 19.24 41.16 13.89
N ALA A 508 19.77 41.49 15.08
CA ALA A 508 18.97 41.71 16.27
C ALA A 508 17.74 42.51 15.87
N VAL A 509 16.57 41.86 15.96
CA VAL A 509 15.29 42.50 15.64
C VAL A 509 15.33 43.83 16.37
N PRO A 510 15.27 44.99 15.67
CA PRO A 510 15.27 46.27 16.35
C PRO A 510 14.17 46.20 17.38
N GLU A 511 14.53 46.19 18.68
CA GLU A 511 13.56 46.08 19.77
C GLU A 511 12.78 47.40 19.85
N ALA A 512 11.99 47.71 18.82
CA ALA A 512 11.10 48.87 18.79
C ALA A 512 10.09 48.80 19.95
N SER A 513 9.83 47.59 20.44
CA SER A 513 8.98 47.30 21.61
C SER A 513 9.66 47.55 22.96
N ALA A 514 10.99 47.43 23.08
CA ALA A 514 11.68 47.64 24.36
C ALA A 514 11.70 49.13 24.77
N LEU A 515 11.86 50.03 23.79
CA LEU A 515 11.65 51.47 24.01
C LEU A 515 10.19 51.80 24.34
N GLY A 516 9.24 51.08 23.73
CA GLY A 516 7.81 51.19 24.02
C GLY A 516 7.44 50.74 25.45
N LEU A 517 8.07 49.69 25.98
CA LEU A 517 7.87 49.18 27.34
C LEU A 517 8.61 50.01 28.40
N LEU A 518 9.71 50.67 28.05
CA LEU A 518 10.40 51.61 28.94
C LEU A 518 9.65 52.95 29.10
N ALA A 519 8.81 53.34 28.15
CA ALA A 519 8.01 54.56 28.23
C ALA A 519 7.01 54.58 29.41
N PRO A 520 6.18 53.55 29.66
CA PRO A 520 5.32 53.52 30.84
C PRO A 520 6.10 53.34 32.14
N ALA A 521 7.22 52.60 32.15
CA ALA A 521 8.08 52.49 33.33
C ALA A 521 8.69 53.85 33.73
N GLY A 522 9.12 54.65 32.74
CA GLY A 522 9.57 56.03 32.95
C GLY A 522 8.44 56.95 33.42
N ALA A 523 7.23 56.79 32.88
CA ALA A 523 6.07 57.58 33.31
C ALA A 523 5.63 57.26 34.76
N VAL A 524 5.67 56.00 35.17
CA VAL A 524 5.35 55.57 36.55
C VAL A 524 6.39 56.06 37.55
N LEU A 525 7.67 56.04 37.19
CA LEU A 525 8.75 56.58 38.03
C LEU A 525 8.72 58.12 38.10
N GLY A 526 8.32 58.80 37.02
CA GLY A 526 8.09 60.25 36.99
C GLY A 526 6.87 60.70 37.81
N ALA A 527 5.77 59.95 37.74
CA ALA A 527 4.55 60.23 38.50
C ALA A 527 4.74 60.03 40.01
N ARG A 528 5.53 59.02 40.44
CA ARG A 528 5.86 58.81 41.86
C ARG A 528 6.63 59.97 42.50
N ARG A 529 7.34 60.79 41.72
CA ARG A 529 8.09 61.94 42.25
C ARG A 529 7.21 63.17 42.51
N ARG A 530 6.05 63.31 41.85
CA ARG A 530 5.13 64.45 42.04
C ARG A 530 4.10 64.26 43.16
N PHE A 531 3.85 63.03 43.62
CA PHE A 531 2.84 62.75 44.66
C PHE A 531 3.37 62.78 46.10
N ARG A 532 4.63 63.20 46.34
CA ARG A 532 5.22 63.21 47.69
C ARG A 532 5.15 64.56 48.43
N GLU A 533 4.57 65.59 47.80
CA GLU A 533 4.27 66.86 48.48
C GLU A 533 2.77 67.15 48.42
N GLY A 534 2.10 67.05 49.56
CA GLY A 534 0.78 67.64 49.77
C GLY A 534 -0.39 66.68 49.86
N LEU A 535 -0.47 65.91 50.95
CA LEU A 535 -1.77 65.47 51.47
C LEU A 535 -1.77 65.52 53.00
N LYS A 536 -2.23 66.65 53.53
CA LYS A 536 -2.90 66.72 54.83
C LYS A 536 -4.33 66.20 54.62
N SER A 537 -4.73 65.18 55.37
CA SER A 537 -6.13 64.72 55.45
C SER A 537 -7.06 65.81 56.00
N PRO A 538 -8.37 65.71 55.70
CA PRO A 538 -9.26 65.15 56.72
C PRO A 538 -10.37 64.21 56.20
N ILE A 539 -10.58 63.15 56.97
CA ILE A 539 -11.85 62.59 57.48
C ILE A 539 -13.16 63.10 56.84
N GLN A 540 -13.99 62.19 56.30
CA GLN A 540 -15.39 61.93 56.70
C GLN A 540 -15.97 60.78 55.85
N THR A 541 -16.30 59.63 56.45
CA THR A 541 -17.64 59.12 56.81
C THR A 541 -18.67 58.94 55.67
N SER A 542 -19.06 57.68 55.49
CA SER A 542 -20.44 57.16 55.52
C SER A 542 -20.97 56.45 54.25
N GLN A 543 -21.53 55.27 54.52
CA GLN A 543 -22.75 54.67 53.99
C GLN A 543 -22.80 53.89 52.65
N THR A 544 -22.96 52.57 52.82
CA THR A 544 -24.11 51.73 52.41
C THR A 544 -24.48 51.54 50.93
N ARG A 545 -24.42 50.27 50.47
CA ARG A 545 -25.48 49.42 49.82
C ARG A 545 -24.80 48.39 48.88
N CYS A 546 -24.93 47.07 49.07
CA CYS A 546 -26.07 46.16 48.84
C CYS A 546 -26.45 45.95 47.35
N GLY A 547 -26.43 44.69 46.90
CA GLY A 547 -26.89 44.19 45.58
C GLY A 547 -25.91 43.15 45.01
N LEU A 548 -26.01 41.84 45.30
CA LEU A 548 -26.88 40.80 44.69
C LEU A 548 -26.78 40.64 43.17
N ASP A 549 -26.30 39.46 42.74
CA ASP A 549 -26.88 38.47 41.80
C ASP A 549 -25.75 37.72 41.06
N ARG A 550 -25.58 36.39 41.23
CA ARG A 550 -26.29 35.25 40.57
C ARG A 550 -26.33 35.41 39.05
N HIS A 551 -25.95 34.45 38.20
CA HIS A 551 -26.31 33.03 38.09
C HIS A 551 -25.40 32.44 36.96
N THR A 552 -24.81 31.23 37.11
CA THR A 552 -25.05 29.98 36.31
C THR A 552 -24.84 30.10 34.79
N GLU A 553 -24.35 29.11 34.05
CA GLU A 553 -24.44 27.65 34.18
C GLU A 553 -23.50 26.96 33.17
N ALA A 554 -23.20 25.69 33.49
CA ALA A 554 -22.90 24.53 32.62
C ALA A 554 -21.78 24.62 31.56
#